data_AF-A0A5B8XLL1-F1
#
_entry.id   AF-A0A5B8XLL1-F1
#
_cell.length_a   1.000
_cell.length_b   1.000
_cell.length_c   1.000
_cell.angle_alpha   90.00
_cell.angle_beta   90.00
_cell.angle_gamma   90.00
#
_symmetry.space_group_name_H-M   'P 1'
#
loop_
_entity.id
_entity.type
_entity.pdbx_description
1 polymer ?
#
loop_
_entity_poly.entity_id
_entity_poly.type
_entity_poly.pdbx_seq_one_letter_code
_entity_poly.pdbx_strand_id
1 'polypeptide(L)' 'MAAKKKLTLYFSEDLLEDARIEAERQDRSISWVLEQAWKMARERMKDVPGVEDLHLSLEPRN' A
#
# COMPACT_ATOMS: atom_id res chain seq x y z
N MET A 1 16.60 -0.07 -15.84
CA MET A 1 15.89 -1.18 -15.18
C MET A 1 15.84 -0.85 -13.69
N ALA A 2 14.66 -0.68 -13.10
CA ALA A 2 14.57 -0.43 -11.65
C ALA A 2 15.03 -1.71 -10.93
N ALA A 3 16.12 -1.61 -10.16
CA ALA A 3 16.64 -2.73 -9.39
C ALA A 3 15.60 -3.11 -8.31
N LYS A 4 15.24 -4.40 -8.24
CA LYS A 4 14.39 -4.91 -7.15
C LYS A 4 15.21 -4.85 -5.84
N LYS A 5 14.71 -4.13 -4.83
CA LYS A 5 15.30 -4.07 -3.49
C LYS A 5 14.56 -5.03 -2.56
N LYS A 6 15.29 -5.85 -1.81
CA LYS A 6 14.70 -6.70 -0.75
C LYS A 6 14.34 -5.80 0.44
N LEU A 7 13.07 -5.84 0.85
CA LEU A 7 12.53 -5.12 2.00
C LEU A 7 11.69 -6.11 2.81
N THR A 8 11.84 -6.07 4.14
CA THR A 8 10.97 -6.80 5.06
C THR A 8 9.93 -5.80 5.57
N LEU A 9 8.65 -6.10 5.33
CA LEU A 9 7.52 -5.28 5.74
C LEU A 9 6.61 -6.11 6.66
N TYR A 10 5.98 -5.44 7.62
CA TYR A 10 4.98 -6.05 8.48
C TYR A 10 3.60 -5.77 7.89
N PHE A 11 2.83 -6.84 7.68
CA PHE A 11 1.44 -6.78 7.23
C PHE A 11 0.56 -7.44 8.30
N SER A 12 -0.72 -7.09 8.32
CA SER A 12 -1.70 -7.87 9.07
C SER A 12 -1.85 -9.27 8.46
N GLU A 13 -2.27 -10.22 9.28
CA GLU A 13 -2.50 -11.62 8.85
C GLU A 13 -3.51 -11.69 7.71
N ASP A 14 -4.65 -10.98 7.85
CA ASP A 14 -5.70 -10.92 6.83
C ASP A 14 -5.18 -10.43 5.47
N LEU A 15 -4.41 -9.33 5.47
CA LEU A 15 -3.87 -8.75 4.24
C LEU A 15 -2.86 -9.68 3.57
N LEU A 16 -2.07 -10.41 4.36
CA LEU A 16 -1.11 -11.37 3.84
C LEU A 16 -1.82 -12.56 3.19
N GLU A 17 -2.88 -13.07 3.82
CA GLU A 17 -3.66 -14.18 3.29
C GLU A 17 -4.40 -13.80 2.00
N ASP A 18 -5.05 -12.62 1.96
CA ASP A 18 -5.68 -12.09 0.76
C ASP A 18 -4.68 -11.97 -0.41
N ALA A 19 -3.49 -11.43 -0.13
CA ALA A 19 -2.44 -11.30 -1.14
C ALA A 19 -1.89 -12.66 -1.59
N ARG A 20 -1.84 -13.66 -0.70
CA ARG A 20 -1.40 -15.03 -1.02
C ARG A 20 -2.40 -15.73 -1.94
N ILE A 21 -3.69 -15.68 -1.60
CA ILE A 21 -4.76 -16.27 -2.41
C ILE A 21 -4.74 -15.67 -3.83
N GLU A 22 -4.59 -14.35 -3.93
CA GLU A 22 -4.55 -13.67 -5.23
C GLU A 22 -3.28 -13.97 -6.03
N ALA A 23 -2.14 -14.13 -5.34
CA ALA A 23 -0.87 -14.55 -5.94
C ALA A 23 -0.98 -15.97 -6.53
N GLU A 24 -1.58 -16.91 -5.81
CA GLU A 24 -1.85 -18.28 -6.27
C GLU A 24 -2.82 -18.30 -7.45
N ARG A 25 -3.89 -17.51 -7.40
CA ARG A 25 -4.88 -17.39 -8.48
C ARG A 25 -4.27 -16.91 -9.80
N GLN A 26 -3.28 -16.01 -9.72
CA GLN A 26 -2.64 -15.41 -10.89
C GLN A 26 -1.34 -16.12 -11.32
N ASP A 27 -0.89 -17.12 -10.57
CA ASP A 27 0.43 -17.76 -10.76
C ASP A 27 1.58 -16.72 -10.72
N ARG A 28 1.55 -15.85 -9.71
CA ARG A 28 2.51 -14.75 -9.52
C ARG A 28 3.00 -14.70 -8.07
N SER A 29 4.05 -13.93 -7.82
CA SER A 29 4.54 -13.72 -6.45
C SER A 29 3.72 -12.65 -5.73
N ILE A 30 3.63 -12.76 -4.40
CA ILE A 30 3.01 -11.75 -3.52
C ILE A 30 3.57 -10.35 -3.81
N SER A 31 4.88 -10.23 -4.00
CA SER A 31 5.51 -8.95 -4.34
C SER A 31 4.99 -8.35 -5.65
N TRP A 32 4.66 -9.18 -6.66
CA TRP A 32 4.08 -8.70 -7.91
C TRP A 32 2.65 -8.20 -7.68
N VAL A 33 1.83 -8.94 -6.91
CA VAL A 33 0.45 -8.54 -6.57
C VAL A 33 0.45 -7.20 -5.82
N LEU A 34 1.30 -7.06 -4.81
CA LEU A 34 1.44 -5.80 -4.05
C LEU A 34 1.93 -4.65 -4.93
N GLU A 35 2.86 -4.90 -5.87
CA GLU A 35 3.32 -3.89 -6.81
C GLU A 35 2.18 -3.42 -7.75
N GLN A 36 1.34 -4.33 -8.24
CA GLN A 36 0.18 -3.96 -9.04
C GLN A 36 -0.88 -3.23 -8.22
N ALA A 37 -1.17 -3.70 -7.01
CA ALA A 37 -2.11 -3.06 -6.10
C ALA A 37 -1.69 -1.60 -5.84
N TRP A 38 -0.40 -1.36 -5.57
CA TRP A 38 0.13 -0.01 -5.42
C TRP A 38 -0.04 0.82 -6.69
N LYS A 39 0.31 0.30 -7.88
CA LYS A 39 0.14 1.02 -9.15
C LYS A 39 -1.31 1.43 -9.41
N MET A 40 -2.27 0.59 -9.04
CA MET A 40 -3.70 0.87 -9.18
C MET A 40 -4.20 1.88 -8.14
N ALA A 41 -3.68 1.82 -6.90
CA ALA A 41 -4.09 2.69 -5.81
C ALA A 41 -3.40 4.07 -5.82
N ARG A 42 -2.21 4.20 -6.44
CA ARG A 42 -1.34 5.38 -6.32
C ARG A 42 -2.02 6.70 -6.64
N GLU A 43 -2.94 6.73 -7.62
CA GLU A 43 -3.61 7.97 -7.99
C GLU A 43 -4.61 8.39 -6.90
N ARG A 44 -5.39 7.44 -6.36
CA ARG A 44 -6.30 7.70 -5.23
C ARG A 44 -5.54 8.08 -3.95
N MET A 45 -4.38 7.48 -3.73
CA MET A 45 -3.55 7.77 -2.56
C MET A 45 -3.01 9.21 -2.55
N LYS A 46 -2.90 9.87 -3.71
CA LYS A 46 -2.49 11.29 -3.79
C LYS A 46 -3.59 12.23 -3.31
N ASP A 47 -4.85 11.80 -3.38
CA ASP A 47 -6.00 12.59 -2.93
C ASP A 47 -6.21 12.48 -1.41
N VAL A 48 -5.56 11.52 -0.76
CA VAL A 48 -5.58 11.39 0.70
C VAL A 48 -4.70 12.51 1.27
N PRO A 49 -5.24 13.37 2.15
CA PRO A 49 -4.46 14.44 2.78
C PRO A 49 -3.26 13.86 3.54
N GLY A 50 -2.18 14.62 3.61
CA GLY A 50 -1.04 14.24 4.44
C GLY A 50 -1.48 14.07 5.89
N VAL A 51 -0.83 13.18 6.63
CA VAL A 51 -1.10 12.99 8.07
C VAL A 51 -0.97 14.31 8.84
N GLU A 52 -0.06 15.19 8.40
CA GLU A 52 0.09 16.55 8.92
C GLU A 52 -1.13 17.45 8.64
N ASP A 53 -1.76 17.32 7.46
CA ASP A 53 -2.92 18.11 7.06
C ASP A 53 -4.19 17.69 7.82
N LEU A 54 -4.27 16.42 8.22
CA LEU A 54 -5.30 15.92 9.15
C LEU A 54 -5.16 16.54 10.55
N HIS A 55 -3.93 16.80 10.99
CA HIS A 55 -3.66 17.40 12.30
C HIS A 55 -3.99 18.91 12.33
N LEU A 56 -3.66 19.64 11.25
CA LEU A 56 -3.92 21.09 11.12
C LEU A 56 -5.41 21.45 11.09
N SER A 57 -6.29 20.48 10.81
CA SER A 57 -7.75 20.68 10.78
C SER A 57 -8.41 20.64 12.16
N LEU A 58 -7.67 20.25 13.20
CA LEU A 58 -8.19 20.06 14.57
C LEU A 58 -7.71 21.12 15.56
N GLU A 59 -6.83 22.04 15.17
CA GLU A 59 -6.44 23.15 16.04
C GLU A 59 -7.41 24.32 15.88
N PRO A 60 -8.17 24.70 16.94
CA PRO A 60 -8.98 25.90 16.90
C PRO A 60 -8.03 27.10 16.76
N ARG A 61 -8.21 27.89 15.69
CA ARG A 61 -7.53 29.17 15.54
C ARG A 61 -7.94 30.07 16.71
N ASN A 62 -6.98 30.33 17.59
CA ASN A 62 -7.07 31.28 18.70
C ASN A 62 -7.22 32.72 18.17
#